data_AF-A0A7C7ILX0-F1
#
_entry.id   AF-A0A7C7ILX0-F1
#
_cell.length_a   1.000
_cell.length_b   1.000
_cell.length_c   1.000
_cell.angle_alpha   90.00
_cell.angle_beta   90.00
_cell.angle_gamma   90.00
#
_symmetry.space_group_name_H-M   'P 1'
#
loop_
_entity.id
_entity.type
_entity.pdbx_description
1 polymer ?
#
loop_
_entity_poly.entity_id
_entity_poly.type
_entity_poly.pdbx_seq_one_letter_code
_entity_poly.pdbx_strand_id
1 'polypeptide(L)'
;MKKNIIKPLVIAALFLFQVSVNAQTEVDKLTESFNVDEDVFIDLNTKRTHVVFETWNRDEVEVEAKVSSDEFSKEELQKIAELWRLEVLGNSGKISIFSNGSDAGVGGFAEMGNAISAVNREMIAPLMQNMVGPMLQKMSNHPLPPEFAEGLSSLKFDYEAYQDEGEAYVERYEKQVEQKFGKNFEVAMEEWGKNFEKDAAVWAEQLERKMQQMERSGELKKREQEIEKQMEEWGERFGKQVEAWAQQFGGENGNMTKTVTTTPNGKVVSMQYSSRGNSNPMSMPSMLRAEEKVKRILVIKMPKNAKVHFNVRHGDLTLEDDVNNLRGSVAHAGFTAKNITGKDNALQISYSPIDIESWEHGSMRVSYVKDCKINSAKSIKLSSNASDVVIDELEETGIISGSFGELTINNTGNDFKRLDISLENSDLVLKLPSSSFNFTYNGSRSDVKYPENLKANVMDSYGNQLINGYHKSRNTDSSININARFSDVLIK
;
A
#
# COMPACT_ATOMS: atom_id res chain seq x y z
N MET A 1 81.57 -9.48 -5.61
CA MET A 1 80.15 -9.63 -5.96
C MET A 1 79.31 -9.12 -4.80
N LYS A 2 78.71 -7.93 -4.93
CA LYS A 2 77.88 -7.31 -3.89
C LYS A 2 76.45 -7.84 -4.03
N LYS A 3 75.94 -8.56 -3.03
CA LYS A 3 74.51 -8.89 -2.91
C LYS A 3 73.87 -7.85 -1.99
N ASN A 4 73.15 -6.91 -2.59
CA ASN A 4 72.20 -6.05 -1.87
C ASN A 4 70.96 -6.90 -1.57
N ILE A 5 70.75 -7.27 -0.30
CA ILE A 5 69.45 -7.72 0.18
C ILE A 5 68.81 -6.52 0.86
N ILE A 6 67.85 -5.95 0.16
CA ILE A 6 67.08 -4.78 0.54
C ILE A 6 66.21 -5.15 1.75
N LYS A 7 66.23 -4.27 2.77
CA LYS A 7 65.47 -4.38 4.02
C LYS A 7 63.95 -4.48 3.74
N PRO A 8 63.16 -5.26 4.51
CA PRO A 8 61.73 -5.45 4.29
C PRO A 8 60.90 -4.30 4.89
N LEU A 9 61.29 -3.05 4.62
CA LEU A 9 60.68 -1.87 5.23
C LEU A 9 60.13 -0.86 4.20
N VAL A 10 60.08 -1.24 2.92
CA VAL A 10 59.56 -0.39 1.82
C VAL A 10 58.34 -1.02 1.11
N ILE A 11 57.93 -2.25 1.47
CA ILE A 11 56.74 -2.92 0.90
C ILE A 11 55.47 -2.66 1.74
N ALA A 12 55.55 -1.88 2.82
CA ALA A 12 54.39 -1.50 3.64
C ALA A 12 53.68 -0.20 3.17
N ALA A 13 54.13 0.44 2.09
CA ALA A 13 53.63 1.75 1.65
C ALA A 13 52.88 1.76 0.30
N LEU A 14 52.58 0.59 -0.29
CA LEU A 14 52.02 0.49 -1.65
C LEU A 14 50.81 -0.45 -1.79
N PHE A 15 50.10 -0.73 -0.69
CA PHE A 15 48.78 -1.39 -0.70
C PHE A 15 47.73 -0.59 0.08
N LEU A 16 47.78 0.76 0.01
CA LEU A 16 46.58 1.58 0.15
C LEU A 16 45.81 1.54 -1.18
N PHE A 17 45.37 0.35 -1.58
CA PHE A 17 44.31 0.27 -2.59
C PHE A 17 43.05 0.76 -1.90
N GLN A 18 42.66 1.96 -2.32
CA GLN A 18 41.44 2.64 -1.98
C GLN A 18 40.27 1.67 -2.14
N VAL A 19 39.78 1.12 -1.04
CA VAL A 19 38.38 0.70 -0.98
C VAL A 19 37.62 2.02 -0.94
N SER A 20 37.35 2.59 -2.11
CA SER A 20 36.28 3.57 -2.24
C SER A 20 34.98 2.81 -1.95
N VAL A 21 34.64 2.75 -0.67
CA VAL A 21 33.26 2.60 -0.23
C VAL A 21 32.55 3.81 -0.83
N ASN A 22 31.96 3.64 -2.01
CA ASN A 22 30.95 4.58 -2.48
C ASN A 22 29.80 4.44 -1.49
N ALA A 23 29.80 5.29 -0.46
CA ALA A 23 28.69 5.39 0.45
C ALA A 23 27.49 5.92 -0.34
N GLN A 24 26.43 5.12 -0.42
CA GLN A 24 25.14 5.55 -0.92
C GLN A 24 24.75 6.85 -0.21
N THR A 25 24.44 7.91 -0.99
CA THR A 25 24.05 9.18 -0.39
C THR A 25 22.58 9.09 0.01
N GLU A 26 22.26 9.46 1.25
CA GLU A 26 20.92 9.35 1.83
C GLU A 26 20.49 10.68 2.48
N VAL A 27 19.19 10.98 2.35
CA VAL A 27 18.52 12.13 2.93
C VAL A 27 17.21 11.69 3.57
N ASP A 28 17.04 12.03 4.84
CA ASP A 28 15.78 11.84 5.55
C ASP A 28 14.74 12.89 5.10
N LYS A 29 13.51 12.43 4.86
CA LYS A 29 12.35 13.27 4.53
C LYS A 29 11.43 13.48 5.72
N LEU A 30 11.11 12.41 6.43
CA LEU A 30 10.09 12.41 7.48
C LEU A 30 10.39 11.29 8.48
N THR A 31 10.14 11.58 9.75
CA THR A 31 9.99 10.59 10.80
C THR A 31 8.78 11.00 11.63
N GLU A 32 7.73 10.17 11.62
CA GLU A 32 6.52 10.37 12.42
C GLU A 32 6.23 9.13 13.24
N SER A 33 5.78 9.33 14.48
CA SER A 33 5.43 8.25 15.38
C SER A 33 4.04 8.48 15.98
N PHE A 34 3.29 7.39 16.11
CA PHE A 34 1.91 7.38 16.60
C PHE A 34 1.77 6.35 17.71
N ASN A 35 1.26 6.77 18.87
CA ASN A 35 0.81 5.80 19.87
C ASN A 35 -0.47 5.13 19.37
N VAL A 36 -0.51 3.80 19.41
CA VAL A 36 -1.56 2.99 18.79
C VAL A 36 -2.03 1.86 19.69
N ASP A 37 -3.19 1.32 19.37
CA ASP A 37 -3.65 0.06 19.94
C ASP A 37 -2.86 -1.12 19.32
N GLU A 38 -2.74 -2.24 20.04
CA GLU A 38 -1.97 -3.41 19.55
C GLU A 38 -2.46 -3.94 18.19
N ASP A 39 -3.76 -3.85 17.92
CA ASP A 39 -4.44 -4.35 16.72
C ASP A 39 -4.71 -3.27 15.67
N VAL A 40 -3.95 -2.16 15.72
CA VAL A 40 -4.05 -1.03 14.79
C VAL A 40 -4.12 -1.47 13.32
N PHE A 41 -4.98 -0.79 12.56
CA PHE A 41 -5.10 -1.02 11.13
C PHE A 41 -4.18 -0.09 10.33
N ILE A 42 -3.26 -0.66 9.54
CA ILE A 42 -2.36 0.09 8.65
C ILE A 42 -2.86 -0.04 7.22
N ASP A 43 -3.15 1.09 6.59
CA ASP A 43 -3.66 1.20 5.22
C ASP A 43 -2.64 1.92 4.33
N LEU A 44 -1.93 1.17 3.52
CA LEU A 44 -0.78 1.64 2.74
C LEU A 44 -1.12 1.69 1.25
N ASN A 45 -0.87 2.82 0.61
CA ASN A 45 -0.97 2.96 -0.84
C ASN A 45 0.26 3.66 -1.39
N THR A 46 1.10 2.91 -2.11
CA THR A 46 2.37 3.43 -2.63
C THR A 46 2.53 3.20 -4.12
N LYS A 47 3.14 4.18 -4.78
CA LYS A 47 3.66 4.07 -6.13
C LYS A 47 5.11 4.54 -6.16
N ARG A 48 6.00 3.78 -6.80
CA ARG A 48 7.44 4.13 -6.95
C ARG A 48 8.15 4.38 -5.61
N THR A 49 7.86 3.52 -4.64
CA THR A 49 8.40 3.57 -3.27
C THR A 49 8.74 2.15 -2.84
N HIS A 50 9.92 1.99 -2.24
CA HIS A 50 10.35 0.74 -1.61
C HIS A 50 9.86 0.79 -0.18
N VAL A 51 9.04 -0.18 0.22
CA VAL A 51 8.43 -0.23 1.52
C VAL A 51 9.03 -1.38 2.30
N VAL A 52 9.45 -1.10 3.53
CA VAL A 52 9.97 -2.09 4.47
C VAL A 52 9.08 -2.09 5.70
N PHE A 53 8.54 -3.25 6.06
CA PHE A 53 7.84 -3.44 7.33
C PHE A 53 8.73 -4.18 8.32
N GLU A 54 8.80 -3.63 9.53
CA GLU A 54 9.46 -4.24 10.69
C GLU A 54 8.42 -4.34 11.81
N THR A 55 8.52 -5.39 12.64
CA THR A 55 7.62 -5.54 13.79
C THR A 55 8.36 -5.42 15.11
N TRP A 56 7.68 -4.88 16.13
CA TRP A 56 8.24 -4.73 17.46
C TRP A 56 7.21 -4.96 18.57
N ASN A 57 7.70 -5.02 19.81
CA ASN A 57 6.87 -5.14 21.02
C ASN A 57 6.64 -3.76 21.65
N ARG A 58 6.08 -2.81 20.89
CA ARG A 58 5.71 -1.47 21.35
C ARG A 58 4.36 -1.09 20.78
N ASP A 59 3.58 -0.34 21.55
CA ASP A 59 2.25 0.19 21.18
C ASP A 59 2.40 1.50 20.40
N GLU A 60 3.25 1.46 19.39
CA GLU A 60 3.65 2.61 18.59
C GLU A 60 3.83 2.17 17.14
N VAL A 61 3.42 3.02 16.20
CA VAL A 61 3.79 2.91 14.78
C VAL A 61 4.75 4.05 14.45
N GLU A 62 5.93 3.72 13.93
CA GLU A 62 6.93 4.68 13.46
C GLU A 62 7.08 4.56 11.95
N VAL A 63 6.99 5.70 11.26
CA VAL A 63 7.11 5.81 9.81
C VAL A 63 8.33 6.67 9.49
N GLU A 64 9.38 6.05 8.95
CA GLU A 64 10.57 6.73 8.46
C GLU A 64 10.56 6.78 6.93
N ALA A 65 10.80 7.95 6.36
CA ALA A 65 10.86 8.16 4.92
C ALA A 65 12.20 8.74 4.52
N LYS A 66 12.87 8.08 3.57
CA LYS A 66 14.24 8.43 3.13
C LYS A 66 14.34 8.40 1.62
N VAL A 67 15.23 9.21 1.08
CA VAL A 67 15.57 9.22 -0.34
C VAL A 67 17.06 8.96 -0.47
N SER A 68 17.44 7.98 -1.29
CA SER A 68 18.83 7.61 -1.48
C SER A 68 19.20 7.43 -2.95
N SER A 69 20.47 7.70 -3.26
CA SER A 69 21.05 7.49 -4.58
C SER A 69 22.57 7.39 -4.50
N ASP A 70 23.16 6.65 -5.44
CA ASP A 70 24.61 6.56 -5.63
C ASP A 70 25.14 7.64 -6.60
N GLU A 71 24.25 8.41 -7.24
CA GLU A 71 24.61 9.35 -8.31
C GLU A 71 24.34 10.82 -7.99
N PHE A 72 23.42 11.11 -7.09
CA PHE A 72 23.02 12.48 -6.76
C PHE A 72 23.72 13.00 -5.51
N SER A 73 24.03 14.29 -5.50
CA SER A 73 24.54 14.96 -4.29
C SER A 73 23.46 15.02 -3.22
N LYS A 74 23.86 15.27 -1.97
CA LYS A 74 22.92 15.42 -0.85
C LYS A 74 21.93 16.57 -1.09
N GLU A 75 22.38 17.67 -1.68
CA GLU A 75 21.55 18.83 -2.00
C GLU A 75 20.52 18.53 -3.09
N GLU A 76 20.88 17.71 -4.08
CA GLU A 76 19.95 17.25 -5.12
C GLU A 76 18.92 16.28 -4.55
N LEU A 77 19.34 15.36 -3.69
CA LEU A 77 18.44 14.45 -2.97
C LEU A 77 17.48 15.18 -2.04
N GLN A 78 17.92 16.27 -1.39
CA GLN A 78 17.04 17.10 -0.57
C GLN A 78 15.89 17.70 -1.38
N LYS A 79 16.18 18.23 -2.58
CA LYS A 79 15.14 18.74 -3.48
C LYS A 79 14.17 17.65 -3.92
N ILE A 80 14.69 16.44 -4.18
CA ILE A 80 13.85 15.30 -4.55
C ILE A 80 12.97 14.85 -3.37
N ALA A 81 13.52 14.86 -2.15
CA ALA A 81 12.77 14.57 -0.93
C ALA A 81 11.65 15.59 -0.69
N GLU A 82 11.89 16.88 -0.94
CA GLU A 82 10.87 17.94 -0.86
C GLU A 82 9.74 17.75 -1.89
N LEU A 83 10.08 17.33 -3.11
CA LEU A 83 9.12 17.06 -4.18
C LEU A 83 8.37 15.73 -4.04
N TRP A 84 8.87 14.79 -3.22
CA TRP A 84 8.20 13.51 -2.99
C TRP A 84 6.89 13.72 -2.20
N ARG A 85 5.77 13.34 -2.80
CA ARG A 85 4.46 13.36 -2.15
C ARG A 85 4.31 12.15 -1.23
N LEU A 86 4.44 12.40 0.06
CA LEU A 86 4.17 11.46 1.14
C LEU A 86 3.22 12.10 2.13
N GLU A 87 2.17 11.38 2.49
CA GLU A 87 1.20 11.78 3.50
C GLU A 87 1.00 10.60 4.47
N VAL A 88 1.08 10.90 5.76
CA VAL A 88 0.87 9.95 6.85
C VAL A 88 -0.19 10.57 7.76
N LEU A 89 -1.29 9.86 7.95
CA LEU A 89 -2.41 10.28 8.80
C LEU A 89 -2.72 9.15 9.77
N GLY A 90 -2.88 9.45 11.05
CA GLY A 90 -3.03 8.40 12.04
C GLY A 90 -3.74 8.82 13.30
N ASN A 91 -4.45 7.86 13.91
CA ASN A 91 -4.88 7.88 15.30
C ASN A 91 -4.60 6.50 15.93
N SER A 92 -5.09 6.25 17.14
CA SER A 92 -4.76 5.00 17.85
C SER A 92 -5.23 3.72 17.14
N GLY A 93 -6.32 3.79 16.37
CA GLY A 93 -6.93 2.62 15.73
C GLY A 93 -6.61 2.46 14.24
N LYS A 94 -6.14 3.51 13.56
CA LYS A 94 -5.81 3.43 12.12
C LYS A 94 -4.68 4.38 11.73
N ILE A 95 -3.73 3.87 10.95
CA ILE A 95 -2.69 4.63 10.26
C ILE A 95 -2.89 4.49 8.74
N SER A 96 -2.94 5.60 8.02
CA SER A 96 -3.04 5.66 6.56
C SER A 96 -1.82 6.33 5.96
N ILE A 97 -1.18 5.65 5.00
CA ILE A 97 0.05 6.12 4.37
C ILE A 97 -0.14 6.16 2.87
N PHE A 98 0.05 7.34 2.28
CA PHE A 98 -0.03 7.56 0.84
C PHE A 98 1.31 8.06 0.31
N SER A 99 1.91 7.32 -0.60
CA SER A 99 3.16 7.70 -1.26
C SER A 99 3.03 7.67 -2.78
N ASN A 100 3.45 8.73 -3.44
CA ASN A 100 3.55 8.74 -4.90
C ASN A 100 4.89 9.35 -5.34
N GLY A 101 5.74 8.55 -5.96
CA GLY A 101 6.85 9.07 -6.74
C GLY A 101 6.28 9.88 -7.91
N SER A 102 6.69 11.14 -8.02
CA SER A 102 6.27 12.03 -9.11
C SER A 102 6.45 11.32 -10.45
N ASP A 103 5.41 11.18 -11.27
CA ASP A 103 5.59 10.90 -12.69
C ASP A 103 6.11 12.19 -13.32
N ALA A 104 7.31 12.17 -13.90
CA ALA A 104 7.82 13.24 -14.75
C ALA A 104 7.03 13.30 -16.08
N GLY A 105 5.80 13.77 -15.98
CA GLY A 105 5.00 14.35 -17.04
C GLY A 105 4.19 15.48 -16.41
N VAL A 106 4.41 16.71 -16.87
CA VAL A 106 3.81 17.97 -16.37
C VAL A 106 4.55 18.59 -15.18
N GLY A 107 5.72 19.18 -15.46
CA GLY A 107 6.36 20.23 -14.65
C GLY A 107 5.56 21.55 -14.61
N GLY A 108 4.25 21.45 -14.40
CA GLY A 108 3.30 22.55 -14.20
C GLY A 108 2.18 22.19 -13.22
N PHE A 109 2.02 20.91 -12.84
CA PHE A 109 1.04 20.47 -11.84
C PHE A 109 1.66 20.28 -10.45
N ALA A 110 2.98 20.07 -10.36
CA ALA A 110 3.71 19.85 -9.11
C ALA A 110 3.78 21.11 -8.23
N GLU A 111 4.05 22.28 -8.83
CA GLU A 111 3.97 23.58 -8.12
C GLU A 111 2.52 23.97 -7.82
N MET A 112 1.56 23.57 -8.66
CA MET A 112 0.13 23.80 -8.42
C MET A 112 -0.39 22.98 -7.23
N GLY A 113 0.07 21.74 -7.05
CA GLY A 113 -0.26 20.92 -5.88
C GLY A 113 0.35 21.43 -4.57
N ASN A 114 1.57 21.96 -4.62
CA ASN A 114 2.22 22.59 -3.46
C ASN A 114 1.55 23.94 -3.11
N ALA A 115 1.18 24.74 -4.11
CA ALA A 115 0.43 25.98 -3.92
C ALA A 115 -0.98 25.71 -3.35
N ILE A 116 -1.71 24.70 -3.85
CA ILE A 116 -3.02 24.30 -3.32
C ILE A 116 -2.90 23.77 -1.88
N SER A 117 -1.83 23.05 -1.53
CA SER A 117 -1.60 22.53 -0.17
C SER A 117 -1.19 23.62 0.83
N ALA A 118 -0.45 24.65 0.38
CA ALA A 118 -0.14 25.84 1.18
C ALA A 118 -1.40 26.70 1.40
N VAL A 119 -2.21 26.89 0.35
CA VAL A 119 -3.53 27.52 0.41
C VAL A 119 -4.46 26.76 1.36
N ASN A 120 -4.45 25.42 1.36
CA ASN A 120 -5.27 24.60 2.25
C ASN A 120 -4.87 24.79 3.73
N ARG A 121 -3.57 24.89 4.04
CA ARG A 121 -3.08 25.15 5.41
C ARG A 121 -3.33 26.59 5.87
N GLU A 122 -3.10 27.58 5.01
CA GLU A 122 -3.28 29.00 5.36
C GLU A 122 -4.77 29.44 5.38
N MET A 123 -5.66 28.80 4.60
CA MET A 123 -7.10 29.08 4.65
C MET A 123 -7.86 28.25 5.70
N ILE A 124 -7.55 26.96 5.88
CA ILE A 124 -8.30 26.10 6.81
C ILE A 124 -7.84 26.27 8.25
N ALA A 125 -6.57 26.55 8.54
CA ALA A 125 -6.12 26.71 9.92
C ALA A 125 -6.83 27.88 10.66
N PRO A 126 -7.02 29.07 10.05
CA PRO A 126 -7.84 30.12 10.63
C PRO A 126 -9.33 29.76 10.71
N LEU A 127 -9.84 28.92 9.81
CA LEU A 127 -11.25 28.49 9.77
C LEU A 127 -11.55 27.45 10.88
N MET A 128 -10.62 26.52 11.11
CA MET A 128 -10.65 25.56 12.22
C MET A 128 -10.48 26.24 13.57
N GLN A 129 -9.52 27.17 13.71
CA GLN A 129 -9.33 27.91 14.97
C GLN A 129 -10.48 28.86 15.30
N ASN A 130 -11.06 29.55 14.31
CA ASN A 130 -12.04 30.60 14.58
C ASN A 130 -13.51 30.17 14.44
N MET A 131 -13.83 29.05 13.77
CA MET A 131 -15.20 28.50 13.72
C MET A 131 -15.36 27.18 14.47
N VAL A 132 -14.46 26.21 14.28
CA VAL A 132 -14.60 24.87 14.87
C VAL A 132 -14.18 24.86 16.35
N GLY A 133 -13.13 25.60 16.71
CA GLY A 133 -12.68 25.76 18.10
C GLY A 133 -13.79 26.26 19.05
N PRO A 134 -14.46 27.39 18.75
CA PRO A 134 -15.58 27.88 19.55
C PRO A 134 -16.81 26.94 19.59
N MET A 135 -17.01 26.15 18.52
CA MET A 135 -18.08 25.15 18.44
C MET A 135 -17.83 23.98 19.41
N LEU A 136 -16.60 23.46 19.44
CA LEU A 136 -16.17 22.43 20.39
C LEU A 136 -16.20 22.94 21.84
N GLN A 137 -15.82 24.20 22.05
CA GLN A 137 -15.84 24.82 23.38
C GLN A 137 -17.27 25.02 23.92
N LYS A 138 -18.25 25.30 23.05
CA LYS A 138 -19.67 25.36 23.43
C LYS A 138 -20.32 23.98 23.59
N MET A 139 -19.93 22.97 22.81
CA MET A 139 -20.32 21.57 23.07
C MET A 139 -19.84 21.10 24.45
N SER A 140 -18.65 21.52 24.87
CA SER A 140 -18.13 21.26 26.23
C SER A 140 -18.96 21.89 27.35
N ASN A 141 -19.66 23.00 27.06
CA ASN A 141 -20.54 23.69 28.02
C ASN A 141 -21.95 23.09 28.13
N HIS A 142 -22.33 22.20 27.22
CA HIS A 142 -23.57 21.41 27.29
C HIS A 142 -23.23 19.91 27.22
N PRO A 143 -22.52 19.38 28.24
CA PRO A 143 -22.17 17.98 28.28
C PRO A 143 -23.44 17.12 28.27
N LEU A 144 -23.35 15.93 27.66
CA LEU A 144 -24.40 14.92 27.75
C LEU A 144 -24.75 14.69 29.22
N PRO A 145 -26.03 14.44 29.58
CA PRO A 145 -26.38 14.19 30.96
C PRO A 145 -25.52 13.04 31.52
N PRO A 146 -24.99 13.14 32.75
CA PRO A 146 -23.97 12.22 33.26
C PRO A 146 -24.37 10.74 33.21
N GLU A 147 -25.66 10.45 33.35
CA GLU A 147 -26.25 9.10 33.27
C GLU A 147 -26.10 8.45 31.87
N PHE A 148 -25.89 9.24 30.81
CA PHE A 148 -25.71 8.76 29.43
C PHE A 148 -24.24 8.71 28.98
N ALA A 149 -23.37 9.53 29.60
CA ALA A 149 -21.94 9.59 29.26
C ALA A 149 -21.19 8.28 29.60
N GLU A 150 -21.53 7.64 30.73
CA GLU A 150 -20.99 6.30 31.08
C GLU A 150 -21.60 5.16 30.24
N GLY A 151 -22.85 5.31 29.78
CA GLY A 151 -23.49 4.30 28.93
C GLY A 151 -22.91 4.27 27.50
N LEU A 152 -22.57 5.43 26.94
CA LEU A 152 -22.01 5.56 25.58
C LEU A 152 -20.58 4.99 25.45
N SER A 153 -19.73 5.16 26.47
CA SER A 153 -18.39 4.54 26.47
C SER A 153 -18.44 3.00 26.52
N SER A 154 -19.57 2.46 26.97
CA SER A 154 -19.81 1.01 27.10
C SER A 154 -20.50 0.38 25.89
N LEU A 155 -20.96 1.18 24.92
CA LEU A 155 -21.59 0.71 23.68
C LEU A 155 -20.56 0.74 22.55
N LYS A 156 -20.17 -0.44 22.07
CA LYS A 156 -19.29 -0.59 20.91
C LYS A 156 -20.11 -1.07 19.73
N PHE A 157 -20.12 -0.29 18.65
CA PHE A 157 -20.73 -0.69 17.40
C PHE A 157 -19.78 -1.65 16.67
N ASP A 158 -20.29 -2.82 16.30
CA ASP A 158 -19.55 -3.89 15.65
C ASP A 158 -19.78 -3.80 14.14
N TYR A 159 -18.79 -3.26 13.45
CA TYR A 159 -18.86 -2.97 12.02
C TYR A 159 -18.81 -4.23 11.16
N GLU A 160 -18.17 -5.30 11.63
CA GLU A 160 -18.10 -6.58 10.93
C GLU A 160 -19.46 -7.30 11.03
N ALA A 161 -20.05 -7.35 12.23
CA ALA A 161 -21.39 -7.91 12.42
C ALA A 161 -22.47 -7.15 11.63
N TYR A 162 -22.36 -5.82 11.50
CA TYR A 162 -23.26 -5.05 10.64
C TYR A 162 -23.08 -5.36 9.14
N GLN A 163 -21.85 -5.56 8.66
CA GLN A 163 -21.62 -5.90 7.25
C GLN A 163 -22.18 -7.28 6.89
N ASP A 164 -22.14 -8.24 7.83
CA ASP A 164 -22.61 -9.60 7.61
C ASP A 164 -24.11 -9.78 7.84
N GLU A 165 -24.68 -9.15 8.88
CA GLU A 165 -26.08 -9.34 9.30
C GLU A 165 -27.01 -8.18 8.90
N GLY A 166 -26.46 -7.05 8.47
CA GLY A 166 -27.22 -5.88 8.00
C GLY A 166 -28.30 -5.43 8.98
N GLU A 167 -29.56 -5.45 8.52
CA GLU A 167 -30.73 -5.00 9.30
C GLU A 167 -30.95 -5.80 10.59
N ALA A 168 -30.62 -7.09 10.61
CA ALA A 168 -30.80 -7.93 11.80
C ALA A 168 -29.85 -7.53 12.94
N TYR A 169 -28.64 -7.06 12.61
CA TYR A 169 -27.71 -6.50 13.59
C TYR A 169 -28.23 -5.16 14.11
N VAL A 170 -28.73 -4.30 13.23
CA VAL A 170 -29.31 -2.99 13.60
C VAL A 170 -30.43 -3.17 14.61
N GLU A 171 -31.37 -4.10 14.38
CA GLU A 171 -32.50 -4.36 15.29
C GLU A 171 -32.03 -4.90 16.66
N ARG A 172 -30.94 -5.68 16.67
CA ARG A 172 -30.35 -6.22 17.90
C ARG A 172 -29.55 -5.17 18.67
N TYR A 173 -28.85 -4.28 17.96
CA TYR A 173 -28.13 -3.15 18.52
C TYR A 173 -29.08 -2.11 19.09
N GLU A 174 -30.18 -1.83 18.39
CA GLU A 174 -31.26 -0.96 18.84
C GLU A 174 -31.87 -1.46 20.17
N LYS A 175 -32.13 -2.77 20.29
CA LYS A 175 -32.57 -3.37 21.57
C LYS A 175 -31.53 -3.26 22.69
N GLN A 176 -30.24 -3.27 22.39
CA GLN A 176 -29.17 -3.08 23.39
C GLN A 176 -29.11 -1.63 23.87
N VAL A 177 -29.26 -0.67 22.94
CA VAL A 177 -29.38 0.76 23.23
C VAL A 177 -30.63 1.01 24.09
N GLU A 178 -31.78 0.42 23.72
CA GLU A 178 -33.05 0.55 24.46
C GLU A 178 -32.97 -0.08 25.87
N GLN A 179 -32.28 -1.22 26.03
CA GLN A 179 -32.05 -1.84 27.33
C GLN A 179 -31.11 -1.04 28.23
N LYS A 180 -30.06 -0.42 27.66
CA LYS A 180 -29.05 0.34 28.41
C LYS A 180 -29.54 1.70 28.87
N PHE A 181 -30.36 2.37 28.04
CA PHE A 181 -30.78 3.74 28.32
C PHE A 181 -32.28 3.89 28.66
N GLY A 182 -33.06 2.81 28.49
CA GLY A 182 -34.48 2.76 28.83
C GLY A 182 -35.38 3.57 27.88
N LYS A 183 -36.70 3.42 28.05
CA LYS A 183 -37.75 4.07 27.23
C LYS A 183 -37.76 5.61 27.28
N ASN A 184 -36.98 6.21 28.18
CA ASN A 184 -36.90 7.65 28.36
C ASN A 184 -35.68 8.28 27.66
N PHE A 185 -34.81 7.47 27.02
CA PHE A 185 -33.64 7.95 26.28
C PHE A 185 -34.02 8.91 25.14
N GLU A 186 -35.06 8.55 24.37
CA GLU A 186 -35.54 9.35 23.25
C GLU A 186 -36.06 10.71 23.75
N VAL A 187 -36.81 10.72 24.85
CA VAL A 187 -37.32 11.96 25.49
C VAL A 187 -36.17 12.82 26.03
N ALA A 188 -35.17 12.23 26.66
CA ALA A 188 -34.00 12.94 27.19
C ALA A 188 -33.11 13.53 26.08
N MET A 189 -32.93 12.80 24.97
CA MET A 189 -32.22 13.28 23.78
C MET A 189 -33.02 14.33 23.00
N GLU A 190 -34.35 14.24 23.02
CA GLU A 190 -35.24 15.25 22.42
C GLU A 190 -35.24 16.54 23.24
N GLU A 191 -35.20 16.48 24.58
CA GLU A 191 -35.04 17.67 25.44
C GLU A 191 -33.63 18.27 25.36
N TRP A 192 -32.59 17.43 25.35
CA TRP A 192 -31.21 17.88 25.13
C TRP A 192 -31.06 18.52 23.74
N GLY A 193 -31.64 17.90 22.70
CA GLY A 193 -31.71 18.42 21.35
C GLY A 193 -32.49 19.73 21.23
N LYS A 194 -33.62 19.88 21.93
CA LYS A 194 -34.40 21.13 21.98
C LYS A 194 -33.67 22.26 22.70
N ASN A 195 -32.91 21.97 23.75
CA ASN A 195 -32.07 22.97 24.42
C ASN A 195 -30.86 23.36 23.54
N PHE A 196 -30.26 22.40 22.84
CA PHE A 196 -29.18 22.64 21.87
C PHE A 196 -29.66 23.43 20.63
N GLU A 197 -30.84 23.11 20.08
CA GLU A 197 -31.44 23.81 18.93
C GLU A 197 -31.83 25.26 19.25
N LYS A 198 -32.35 25.52 20.45
CA LYS A 198 -32.66 26.88 20.89
C LYS A 198 -31.41 27.76 20.94
N ASP A 199 -30.28 27.21 21.40
CA ASP A 199 -29.00 27.92 21.43
C ASP A 199 -28.31 27.98 20.04
N ALA A 200 -28.55 27.00 19.18
CA ALA A 200 -28.06 26.97 17.79
C ALA A 200 -28.78 28.01 16.90
N ALA A 201 -30.09 28.21 17.10
CA ALA A 201 -30.85 29.25 16.40
C ALA A 201 -30.41 30.66 16.82
N VAL A 202 -30.18 30.89 18.12
CA VAL A 202 -29.64 32.15 18.65
C VAL A 202 -28.21 32.39 18.15
N TRP A 203 -27.41 31.33 18.00
CA TRP A 203 -26.07 31.40 17.43
C TRP A 203 -26.07 31.69 15.93
N ALA A 204 -26.95 31.06 15.15
CA ALA A 204 -27.11 31.32 13.72
C ALA A 204 -27.52 32.78 13.47
N GLU A 205 -28.46 33.30 14.28
CA GLU A 205 -28.88 34.70 14.22
C GLU A 205 -27.77 35.67 14.67
N GLN A 206 -26.96 35.29 15.66
CA GLN A 206 -25.78 36.07 16.06
C GLN A 206 -24.66 36.06 15.00
N LEU A 207 -24.49 34.94 14.29
CA LEU A 207 -23.52 34.79 13.20
C LEU A 207 -23.95 35.62 11.99
N GLU A 208 -25.23 35.57 11.62
CA GLU A 208 -25.82 36.43 10.59
C GLU A 208 -25.69 37.91 10.96
N ARG A 209 -26.00 38.29 12.21
CA ARG A 209 -25.84 39.68 12.66
C ARG A 209 -24.38 40.13 12.66
N LYS A 210 -23.44 39.26 13.03
CA LYS A 210 -22.00 39.55 12.93
C LYS A 210 -21.53 39.67 11.48
N MET A 211 -22.00 38.81 10.59
CA MET A 211 -21.69 38.87 9.15
C MET A 211 -22.24 40.16 8.53
N GLN A 212 -23.50 40.52 8.83
CA GLN A 212 -24.11 41.78 8.39
C GLN A 212 -23.44 43.01 9.02
N GLN A 213 -22.96 42.93 10.26
CA GLN A 213 -22.16 43.99 10.88
C GLN A 213 -20.78 44.14 10.23
N MET A 214 -20.10 43.03 9.90
CA MET A 214 -18.83 43.06 9.15
C MET A 214 -18.99 43.56 7.72
N GLU A 215 -20.15 43.32 7.11
CA GLU A 215 -20.51 43.81 5.78
C GLU A 215 -20.79 45.32 5.81
N ARG A 216 -21.50 45.79 6.85
CA ARG A 216 -21.77 47.21 7.10
C ARG A 216 -20.57 48.01 7.59
N SER A 217 -19.64 47.39 8.35
CA SER A 217 -18.41 48.03 8.83
C SER A 217 -17.36 48.21 7.72
N GLY A 218 -17.57 47.57 6.57
CA GLY A 218 -16.62 47.55 5.47
C GLY A 218 -15.40 46.67 5.71
N GLU A 219 -15.35 45.93 6.83
CA GLU A 219 -14.26 44.98 7.13
C GLU A 219 -14.24 43.80 6.16
N LEU A 220 -15.40 43.36 5.68
CA LEU A 220 -15.49 42.34 4.63
C LEU A 220 -14.83 42.83 3.33
N LYS A 221 -15.10 44.07 2.92
CA LYS A 221 -14.46 44.69 1.74
C LYS A 221 -12.96 44.93 1.94
N LYS A 222 -12.53 45.31 3.15
CA LYS A 222 -11.10 45.45 3.47
C LYS A 222 -10.38 44.11 3.41
N ARG A 223 -10.98 43.05 3.95
CA ARG A 223 -10.45 41.68 3.84
C ARG A 223 -10.44 41.17 2.41
N GLU A 224 -11.48 41.45 1.64
CA GLU A 224 -11.56 41.09 0.23
C GLU A 224 -10.47 41.81 -0.59
N GLN A 225 -10.26 43.11 -0.32
CA GLN A 225 -9.16 43.88 -0.91
C GLN A 225 -7.77 43.43 -0.45
N GLU A 226 -7.63 42.96 0.79
CA GLU A 226 -6.37 42.45 1.33
C GLU A 226 -6.03 41.08 0.73
N ILE A 227 -7.05 40.24 0.50
CA ILE A 227 -6.94 38.99 -0.25
C ILE A 227 -6.64 39.27 -1.73
N GLU A 228 -7.32 40.24 -2.35
CA GLU A 228 -7.09 40.63 -3.76
C GLU A 228 -5.66 41.18 -3.96
N LYS A 229 -5.17 41.98 -3.01
CA LYS A 229 -3.80 42.50 -3.00
C LYS A 229 -2.76 41.41 -2.78
N GLN A 230 -3.03 40.44 -1.89
CA GLN A 230 -2.18 39.26 -1.72
C GLN A 230 -2.14 38.40 -2.99
N MET A 231 -3.26 38.28 -3.70
CA MET A 231 -3.34 37.58 -4.98
C MET A 231 -2.61 38.31 -6.11
N GLU A 232 -2.64 39.64 -6.16
CA GLU A 232 -1.85 40.44 -7.11
C GLU A 232 -0.35 40.34 -6.83
N GLU A 233 0.08 40.49 -5.57
CA GLU A 233 1.48 40.35 -5.17
C GLU A 233 2.00 38.93 -5.44
N TRP A 234 1.17 37.90 -5.25
CA TRP A 234 1.48 36.53 -5.64
C TRP A 234 1.61 36.39 -7.16
N GLY A 235 0.66 36.95 -7.93
CA GLY A 235 0.68 36.92 -9.40
C GLY A 235 1.92 37.59 -10.00
N GLU A 236 2.40 38.68 -9.41
CA GLU A 236 3.65 39.33 -9.80
C GLU A 236 4.89 38.50 -9.43
N ARG A 237 4.94 37.89 -8.24
CA ARG A 237 6.05 37.01 -7.83
C ARG A 237 6.14 35.77 -8.71
N PHE A 238 4.99 35.17 -9.02
CA PHE A 238 4.87 34.05 -9.94
C PHE A 238 5.30 34.45 -11.36
N GLY A 239 4.85 35.62 -11.85
CA GLY A 239 5.27 36.16 -13.15
C GLY A 239 6.79 36.33 -13.27
N LYS A 240 7.44 36.86 -12.22
CA LYS A 240 8.90 37.01 -12.16
C LYS A 240 9.64 35.66 -12.09
N GLN A 241 9.12 34.67 -11.36
CA GLN A 241 9.69 33.32 -11.32
C GLN A 241 9.60 32.63 -12.68
N VAL A 242 8.49 32.80 -13.39
CA VAL A 242 8.27 32.24 -14.73
C VAL A 242 9.16 32.93 -15.78
N GLU A 243 9.36 34.25 -15.70
CA GLU A 243 10.30 34.97 -16.58
C GLU A 243 11.75 34.57 -16.33
N ALA A 244 12.16 34.42 -15.07
CA ALA A 244 13.50 33.93 -14.71
C ALA A 244 13.75 32.51 -15.22
N TRP A 245 12.74 31.64 -15.11
CA TRP A 245 12.75 30.29 -15.66
C TRP A 245 12.84 30.29 -17.19
N ALA A 246 12.07 31.15 -17.87
CA ALA A 246 12.12 31.29 -19.32
C ALA A 246 13.47 31.81 -19.84
N GLN A 247 14.15 32.69 -19.10
CA GLN A 247 15.50 33.16 -19.44
C GLN A 247 16.57 32.10 -19.16
N GLN A 248 16.38 31.25 -18.14
CA GLN A 248 17.32 30.21 -17.76
C GLN A 248 17.26 28.96 -18.66
N PHE A 249 16.09 28.66 -19.24
CA PHE A 249 15.86 27.45 -20.05
C PHE A 249 15.46 27.73 -21.51
N GLY A 250 15.18 28.97 -21.88
CA GLY A 250 14.75 29.40 -23.22
C GLY A 250 15.88 29.79 -24.17
N GLY A 251 17.10 29.32 -23.95
CA GLY A 251 18.23 29.55 -24.86
C GLY A 251 18.06 28.84 -26.20
N GLU A 252 17.89 29.65 -27.25
CA GLU A 252 18.05 29.42 -28.70
C GLU A 252 17.06 28.57 -29.53
N ASN A 253 16.13 27.74 -29.03
CA ASN A 253 15.27 26.94 -29.95
C ASN A 253 13.81 26.63 -29.52
N GLY A 254 13.26 27.29 -28.50
CA GLY A 254 11.86 27.12 -28.07
C GLY A 254 11.05 28.40 -28.22
N ASN A 255 9.87 28.35 -28.86
CA ASN A 255 9.04 29.54 -29.06
C ASN A 255 7.74 29.43 -28.24
N MET A 256 7.54 30.37 -27.31
CA MET A 256 6.51 30.29 -26.25
C MET A 256 5.41 31.29 -26.48
N THR A 257 4.19 30.80 -26.63
CA THR A 257 3.01 31.66 -26.78
C THR A 257 2.22 31.66 -25.48
N LYS A 258 2.13 32.85 -24.86
CA LYS A 258 1.26 33.12 -23.71
C LYS A 258 -0.04 33.73 -24.24
N THR A 259 -1.17 33.10 -23.94
CA THR A 259 -2.49 33.63 -24.24
C THR A 259 -3.24 33.85 -22.93
N VAL A 260 -3.68 35.08 -22.68
CA VAL A 260 -4.49 35.42 -21.52
C VAL A 260 -5.93 35.59 -22.00
N THR A 261 -6.82 34.75 -21.52
CA THR A 261 -8.24 34.78 -21.86
C THR A 261 -9.04 35.11 -20.61
N THR A 262 -9.73 36.25 -20.62
CA THR A 262 -10.62 36.64 -19.52
C THR A 262 -11.97 35.99 -19.73
N THR A 263 -12.38 35.13 -18.80
CA THR A 263 -13.71 34.51 -18.77
C THR A 263 -14.56 35.14 -17.66
N PRO A 264 -15.90 34.92 -17.64
CA PRO A 264 -16.78 35.42 -16.58
C PRO A 264 -16.39 34.94 -15.17
N ASN A 265 -15.63 33.83 -15.07
CA ASN A 265 -15.14 33.26 -13.81
C ASN A 265 -13.67 33.64 -13.51
N GLY A 266 -13.09 34.60 -14.22
CA GLY A 266 -11.73 35.10 -14.00
C GLY A 266 -10.79 34.97 -15.20
N LYS A 267 -9.55 35.47 -15.02
CA LYS A 267 -8.48 35.42 -16.05
C LYS A 267 -7.82 34.05 -16.08
N VAL A 268 -7.85 33.40 -17.25
CA VAL A 268 -7.17 32.14 -17.51
C VAL A 268 -5.94 32.43 -18.37
N VAL A 269 -4.76 32.00 -17.90
CA VAL A 269 -3.50 32.12 -18.64
C VAL A 269 -3.13 30.75 -19.19
N SER A 270 -3.09 30.61 -20.51
CA SER A 270 -2.66 29.39 -21.21
C SER A 270 -1.28 29.63 -21.82
N MET A 271 -0.36 28.66 -21.65
CA MET A 271 0.99 28.73 -22.20
C MET A 271 1.28 27.47 -23.00
N GLN A 272 1.65 27.63 -24.28
CA GLN A 272 1.91 26.51 -25.20
C GLN A 272 3.37 26.46 -25.63
N TYR A 273 4.01 25.30 -25.40
CA TYR A 273 5.39 25.02 -25.82
C TYR A 273 5.42 24.26 -27.14
N SER A 274 6.04 24.84 -28.16
CA SER A 274 6.33 24.14 -29.41
C SER A 274 7.83 24.20 -29.73
N SER A 275 8.45 23.04 -29.91
CA SER A 275 9.81 22.92 -30.43
C SER A 275 9.74 22.36 -31.85
N ARG A 276 10.39 23.04 -32.79
CA ARG A 276 10.41 22.67 -34.21
C ARG A 276 11.83 22.20 -34.55
N GLY A 277 12.13 20.92 -34.36
CA GLY A 277 13.44 20.40 -34.72
C GLY A 277 13.65 18.93 -34.37
N ASN A 278 13.85 18.13 -35.41
CA ASN A 278 14.32 16.74 -35.51
C ASN A 278 14.76 16.02 -34.22
N SER A 279 14.07 14.92 -33.92
CA SER A 279 14.32 13.98 -32.83
C SER A 279 15.70 13.35 -32.88
N ASN A 280 16.59 13.76 -31.98
CA ASN A 280 17.76 12.99 -31.57
C ASN A 280 17.50 12.51 -30.12
N PRO A 281 17.58 11.21 -29.77
CA PRO A 281 17.15 10.68 -28.46
C PRO A 281 18.01 11.12 -27.25
N MET A 282 18.94 12.04 -27.44
CA MET A 282 20.01 12.36 -26.50
C MET A 282 19.81 13.71 -25.79
N SER A 283 18.67 14.37 -25.99
CA SER A 283 18.26 15.61 -25.31
C SER A 283 16.95 15.44 -24.53
N MET A 284 16.85 14.36 -23.76
CA MET A 284 15.81 14.23 -22.71
C MET A 284 16.32 14.93 -21.44
N PRO A 285 15.50 15.72 -20.71
CA PRO A 285 15.92 16.39 -19.49
C PRO A 285 16.46 15.39 -18.45
N SER A 286 17.53 15.75 -17.74
CA SER A 286 18.20 14.87 -16.75
C SER A 286 17.28 14.31 -15.65
N MET A 287 16.11 14.91 -15.43
CA MET A 287 15.11 14.44 -14.47
C MET A 287 14.44 13.11 -14.81
N LEU A 288 14.31 12.72 -16.08
CA LEU A 288 13.78 11.38 -16.43
C LEU A 288 14.77 10.25 -16.10
N ARG A 289 16.08 10.56 -16.11
CA ARG A 289 17.11 9.62 -15.62
C ARG A 289 17.14 9.55 -14.09
N ALA A 290 16.65 10.57 -13.39
CA ALA A 290 16.66 10.61 -11.93
C ALA A 290 15.70 9.60 -11.29
N GLU A 291 14.57 9.25 -11.94
CA GLU A 291 13.59 8.32 -11.37
C GLU A 291 14.11 6.89 -11.20
N GLU A 292 14.91 6.37 -12.14
CA GLU A 292 15.51 5.03 -12.03
C GLU A 292 16.68 4.98 -11.03
N LYS A 293 17.30 6.14 -10.78
CA LYS A 293 18.54 6.28 -10.01
C LYS A 293 18.30 6.73 -8.58
N VAL A 294 17.05 7.02 -8.22
CA VAL A 294 16.63 7.47 -6.89
C VAL A 294 15.74 6.42 -6.26
N LYS A 295 16.14 5.95 -5.08
CA LYS A 295 15.34 5.06 -4.24
C LYS A 295 14.60 5.88 -3.19
N ARG A 296 13.27 5.85 -3.25
CA ARG A 296 12.40 6.32 -2.16
C ARG A 296 12.12 5.14 -1.27
N ILE A 297 12.47 5.26 0.00
CA ILE A 297 12.39 4.19 1.00
C ILE A 297 11.43 4.65 2.10
N LEU A 298 10.49 3.78 2.43
CA LEU A 298 9.53 3.97 3.51
C LEU A 298 9.66 2.78 4.47
N VAL A 299 10.18 3.02 5.67
CA VAL A 299 10.28 2.02 6.72
C VAL A 299 9.13 2.23 7.69
N ILE A 300 8.33 1.19 7.92
CA ILE A 300 7.17 1.20 8.80
C ILE A 300 7.44 0.19 9.91
N LYS A 301 7.69 0.68 11.13
CA LYS A 301 7.82 -0.15 12.33
C LYS A 301 6.48 -0.19 13.04
N MET A 302 5.98 -1.38 13.36
CA MET A 302 4.62 -1.55 13.87
C MET A 302 4.51 -2.61 14.96
N PRO A 303 3.46 -2.58 15.80
CA PRO A 303 3.16 -3.67 16.73
C PRO A 303 2.96 -4.99 15.97
N LYS A 304 3.35 -6.12 16.57
CA LYS A 304 3.20 -7.45 15.96
C LYS A 304 1.77 -7.85 15.60
N ASN A 305 0.79 -7.33 16.33
CA ASN A 305 -0.62 -7.64 16.15
C ASN A 305 -1.33 -6.69 15.15
N ALA A 306 -0.59 -5.74 14.56
CA ALA A 306 -1.14 -4.79 13.60
C ALA A 306 -1.70 -5.51 12.37
N LYS A 307 -2.85 -5.03 11.89
CA LYS A 307 -3.50 -5.53 10.66
C LYS A 307 -3.05 -4.67 9.50
N VAL A 308 -2.45 -5.28 8.47
CA VAL A 308 -1.90 -4.53 7.34
C VAL A 308 -2.73 -4.77 6.08
N HIS A 309 -3.21 -3.66 5.52
CA HIS A 309 -3.76 -3.58 4.18
C HIS A 309 -2.84 -2.73 3.30
N PHE A 310 -2.46 -3.24 2.12
CA PHE A 310 -1.56 -2.50 1.24
C PHE A 310 -1.92 -2.57 -0.25
N ASN A 311 -1.48 -1.55 -0.99
CA ASN A 311 -1.47 -1.49 -2.44
C ASN A 311 -0.14 -0.88 -2.90
N VAL A 312 0.75 -1.70 -3.44
CA VAL A 312 2.10 -1.29 -3.84
C VAL A 312 2.27 -1.42 -5.34
N ARG A 313 2.76 -0.37 -6.01
CA ARG A 313 3.02 -0.35 -7.46
C ARG A 313 4.39 0.22 -7.82
N HIS A 314 5.09 -0.40 -8.76
CA HIS A 314 6.36 0.13 -9.32
C HIS A 314 7.46 0.44 -8.27
N GLY A 315 7.54 -0.34 -7.20
CA GLY A 315 8.56 -0.24 -6.14
C GLY A 315 8.88 -1.64 -5.63
N ASP A 316 9.33 -1.76 -4.39
CA ASP A 316 9.49 -3.07 -3.74
C ASP A 316 8.73 -3.07 -2.41
N LEU A 317 8.28 -4.25 -1.98
CA LEU A 317 7.70 -4.48 -0.66
C LEU A 317 8.51 -5.57 0.03
N THR A 318 9.06 -5.26 1.20
CA THR A 318 9.81 -6.19 2.02
C THR A 318 9.18 -6.28 3.41
N LEU A 319 8.89 -7.50 3.86
CA LEU A 319 8.47 -7.80 5.23
C LEU A 319 9.61 -8.53 5.93
N GLU A 320 10.39 -7.79 6.73
CA GLU A 320 11.60 -8.31 7.40
C GLU A 320 11.28 -9.23 8.58
N ASP A 321 10.11 -9.03 9.18
CA ASP A 321 9.61 -9.79 10.32
C ASP A 321 8.25 -10.45 10.03
N ASP A 322 7.74 -11.17 11.03
CA ASP A 322 6.45 -11.83 11.00
C ASP A 322 5.33 -10.81 10.88
N VAL A 323 4.48 -10.95 9.85
CA VAL A 323 3.29 -10.11 9.67
C VAL A 323 2.05 -10.98 9.72
N ASN A 324 1.08 -10.56 10.52
CA ASN A 324 -0.15 -11.30 10.78
C ASN A 324 -1.33 -10.75 9.95
N ASN A 325 -2.14 -11.65 9.37
CA ASN A 325 -3.37 -11.32 8.64
C ASN A 325 -3.16 -10.24 7.56
N LEU A 326 -2.12 -10.42 6.75
CA LEU A 326 -1.71 -9.53 5.69
C LEU A 326 -2.69 -9.58 4.50
N ARG A 327 -3.19 -8.42 4.07
CA ARG A 327 -4.08 -8.31 2.92
C ARG A 327 -3.59 -7.23 1.96
N GLY A 328 -3.71 -7.44 0.67
CA GLY A 328 -3.36 -6.38 -0.28
C GLY A 328 -2.99 -6.84 -1.67
N SER A 329 -2.47 -5.88 -2.45
CA SER A 329 -2.03 -6.12 -3.81
C SER A 329 -0.66 -5.54 -4.13
N VAL A 330 0.17 -6.31 -4.84
CA VAL A 330 1.45 -5.86 -5.42
C VAL A 330 1.37 -5.93 -6.94
N ALA A 331 1.76 -4.86 -7.63
CA ALA A 331 1.86 -4.84 -9.07
C ALA A 331 3.12 -4.18 -9.61
N HIS A 332 3.79 -4.81 -10.58
CA HIS A 332 5.05 -4.34 -11.17
C HIS A 332 6.12 -4.00 -10.11
N ALA A 333 6.22 -4.82 -9.06
CA ALA A 333 7.03 -4.53 -7.88
C ALA A 333 7.63 -5.83 -7.32
N GLY A 334 8.83 -5.81 -6.76
CA GLY A 334 9.34 -6.97 -6.02
C GLY A 334 8.58 -7.16 -4.71
N PHE A 335 8.30 -8.41 -4.34
CA PHE A 335 7.71 -8.72 -3.04
C PHE A 335 8.50 -9.81 -2.32
N THR A 336 9.08 -9.48 -1.17
CA THR A 336 9.78 -10.42 -0.31
C THR A 336 9.16 -10.42 1.07
N ALA A 337 8.91 -11.60 1.62
CA ALA A 337 8.40 -11.73 2.98
C ALA A 337 9.05 -12.90 3.70
N LYS A 338 9.43 -12.67 4.95
CA LYS A 338 9.91 -13.72 5.84
C LYS A 338 8.77 -14.65 6.26
N ASN A 339 7.90 -14.19 7.16
CA ASN A 339 6.78 -15.01 7.64
C ASN A 339 5.46 -14.27 7.52
N ILE A 340 4.49 -14.89 6.84
CA ILE A 340 3.12 -14.41 6.75
C ILE A 340 2.24 -15.35 7.58
N THR A 341 1.76 -14.86 8.71
CA THR A 341 1.07 -15.63 9.75
C THR A 341 -0.41 -15.25 9.84
N GLY A 342 -1.19 -16.02 10.59
CA GLY A 342 -2.62 -15.81 10.73
C GLY A 342 -3.44 -16.54 9.69
N LYS A 343 -4.77 -16.45 9.84
CA LYS A 343 -5.74 -17.20 9.03
C LYS A 343 -6.32 -16.37 7.88
N ASP A 344 -6.27 -15.05 8.01
CA ASP A 344 -7.01 -14.12 7.16
C ASP A 344 -6.11 -13.42 6.14
N ASN A 345 -5.05 -14.11 5.69
CA ASN A 345 -4.17 -13.59 4.65
C ASN A 345 -4.84 -13.65 3.27
N ALA A 346 -4.75 -12.56 2.52
CA ALA A 346 -5.35 -12.44 1.20
C ALA A 346 -4.51 -11.55 0.29
N LEU A 347 -3.73 -12.17 -0.61
CA LEU A 347 -2.81 -11.45 -1.50
C LEU A 347 -3.22 -11.54 -2.97
N GLN A 348 -3.07 -10.42 -3.67
CA GLN A 348 -3.23 -10.34 -5.12
C GLN A 348 -1.95 -9.78 -5.76
N ILE A 349 -1.23 -10.62 -6.49
CA ILE A 349 0.07 -10.25 -7.05
C ILE A 349 0.02 -10.31 -8.57
N SER A 350 0.54 -9.27 -9.22
CA SER A 350 0.55 -9.20 -10.68
C SER A 350 1.84 -8.64 -11.24
N TYR A 351 2.42 -9.29 -12.27
CA TYR A 351 3.64 -8.82 -12.94
C TYR A 351 4.82 -8.52 -11.98
N SER A 352 4.90 -9.27 -10.89
CA SER A 352 5.73 -8.96 -9.72
C SER A 352 6.42 -10.23 -9.25
N PRO A 353 7.76 -10.30 -9.19
CA PRO A 353 8.44 -11.45 -8.62
C PRO A 353 8.16 -11.55 -7.12
N ILE A 354 8.04 -12.77 -6.61
CA ILE A 354 7.67 -13.06 -5.22
C ILE A 354 8.65 -14.05 -4.61
N ASP A 355 9.15 -13.76 -3.41
CA ASP A 355 9.89 -14.70 -2.57
C ASP A 355 9.33 -14.68 -1.14
N ILE A 356 8.64 -15.74 -0.73
CA ILE A 356 8.05 -15.88 0.61
C ILE A 356 8.71 -17.06 1.31
N GLU A 357 9.31 -16.83 2.47
CA GLU A 357 9.94 -17.91 3.24
C GLU A 357 8.90 -18.80 3.95
N SER A 358 7.90 -18.22 4.63
CA SER A 358 6.82 -18.99 5.26
C SER A 358 5.45 -18.37 5.04
N TRP A 359 4.51 -19.21 4.62
CA TRP A 359 3.09 -18.90 4.48
C TRP A 359 2.25 -19.81 5.37
N GLU A 360 1.54 -19.26 6.35
CA GLU A 360 0.77 -20.06 7.30
C GLU A 360 -0.59 -20.49 6.73
N HIS A 361 -1.53 -19.56 6.55
CA HIS A 361 -2.87 -19.83 6.02
C HIS A 361 -3.36 -18.67 5.17
N GLY A 362 -4.23 -18.94 4.20
CA GLY A 362 -5.00 -17.91 3.51
C GLY A 362 -5.14 -18.16 2.02
N SER A 363 -5.37 -17.08 1.28
CA SER A 363 -5.51 -17.13 -0.18
C SER A 363 -4.52 -16.23 -0.90
N MET A 364 -4.06 -16.70 -2.07
CA MET A 364 -3.17 -15.96 -2.94
C MET A 364 -3.67 -16.07 -4.38
N ARG A 365 -3.76 -14.93 -5.06
CA ARG A 365 -3.99 -14.86 -6.49
C ARG A 365 -2.73 -14.31 -7.15
N VAL A 366 -2.21 -15.03 -8.12
CA VAL A 366 -0.99 -14.68 -8.85
C VAL A 366 -1.35 -14.57 -10.34
N SER A 367 -0.97 -13.47 -10.98
CA SER A 367 -1.32 -13.21 -12.38
C SER A 367 -0.14 -12.65 -13.16
N TYR A 368 0.26 -13.31 -14.25
CA TYR A 368 1.37 -12.88 -15.09
C TYR A 368 2.72 -12.77 -14.36
N VAL A 369 2.99 -13.67 -13.41
CA VAL A 369 4.21 -13.69 -12.60
C VAL A 369 5.12 -14.82 -13.07
N LYS A 370 6.33 -14.49 -13.51
CA LYS A 370 7.30 -15.49 -13.98
C LYS A 370 8.07 -16.20 -12.87
N ASP A 371 8.09 -15.61 -11.68
CA ASP A 371 8.88 -16.10 -10.57
C ASP A 371 8.10 -15.88 -9.27
N CYS A 372 7.35 -16.91 -8.87
CA CYS A 372 6.65 -16.95 -7.59
C CYS A 372 7.20 -18.11 -6.78
N LYS A 373 8.00 -17.78 -5.76
CA LYS A 373 8.60 -18.76 -4.87
C LYS A 373 8.00 -18.68 -3.48
N ILE A 374 7.60 -19.83 -2.94
CA ILE A 374 7.17 -20.00 -1.55
C ILE A 374 7.98 -21.16 -0.96
N ASN A 375 8.83 -20.90 0.03
CA ASN A 375 9.69 -21.94 0.59
C ASN A 375 8.86 -22.95 1.41
N SER A 376 8.10 -22.48 2.40
CA SER A 376 7.11 -23.33 3.08
C SER A 376 5.71 -22.72 3.04
N ALA A 377 4.72 -23.52 2.65
CA ALA A 377 3.31 -23.21 2.75
C ALA A 377 2.61 -24.25 3.63
N LYS A 378 2.07 -23.82 4.77
CA LYS A 378 1.32 -24.72 5.65
C LYS A 378 -0.06 -25.04 5.08
N SER A 379 -0.88 -24.01 4.83
CA SER A 379 -2.15 -24.16 4.12
C SER A 379 -2.41 -23.01 3.15
N ILE A 380 -2.69 -23.31 1.89
CA ILE A 380 -2.83 -22.27 0.86
C ILE A 380 -3.98 -22.56 -0.11
N LYS A 381 -4.79 -21.53 -0.36
CA LYS A 381 -5.68 -21.46 -1.52
C LYS A 381 -5.04 -20.59 -2.60
N LEU A 382 -4.50 -21.21 -3.64
CA LEU A 382 -3.73 -20.53 -4.69
C LEU A 382 -4.51 -20.52 -6.01
N SER A 383 -4.61 -19.34 -6.63
CA SER A 383 -5.10 -19.17 -8.00
C SER A 383 -4.00 -18.56 -8.86
N SER A 384 -3.39 -19.36 -9.74
CA SER A 384 -2.37 -18.93 -10.70
C SER A 384 -2.97 -18.75 -12.09
N ASN A 385 -2.72 -17.62 -12.73
CA ASN A 385 -3.03 -17.38 -14.14
C ASN A 385 -1.80 -16.82 -14.85
N ALA A 386 -1.39 -17.45 -15.95
CA ALA A 386 -0.22 -17.05 -16.72
C ALA A 386 1.03 -16.87 -15.85
N SER A 387 1.20 -17.73 -14.84
CA SER A 387 2.25 -17.58 -13.84
C SER A 387 2.92 -18.90 -13.50
N ASP A 388 4.22 -18.82 -13.21
CA ASP A 388 5.04 -19.95 -12.80
C ASP A 388 5.22 -19.88 -11.27
N VAL A 389 4.79 -20.94 -10.58
CA VAL A 389 4.76 -21.01 -9.12
C VAL A 389 5.55 -22.21 -8.63
N VAL A 390 6.47 -21.98 -7.70
CA VAL A 390 7.26 -22.99 -7.02
C VAL A 390 6.94 -22.94 -5.52
N ILE A 391 6.41 -24.04 -5.00
CA ILE A 391 6.26 -24.29 -3.57
C ILE A 391 7.29 -25.34 -3.18
N ASP A 392 8.28 -24.97 -2.36
CA ASP A 392 9.32 -25.93 -1.98
C ASP A 392 8.77 -27.01 -1.04
N GLU A 393 7.97 -26.63 -0.03
CA GLU A 393 7.28 -27.54 0.86
C GLU A 393 5.82 -27.13 1.10
N LEU A 394 4.89 -28.06 0.89
CA LEU A 394 3.48 -27.93 1.28
C LEU A 394 3.21 -28.81 2.50
N GLU A 395 2.93 -28.23 3.66
CA GLU A 395 2.87 -28.99 4.93
C GLU A 395 1.52 -29.69 5.15
N GLU A 396 0.39 -28.97 5.05
CA GLU A 396 -0.94 -29.49 5.41
C GLU A 396 -1.92 -29.54 4.25
N THR A 397 -2.34 -28.37 3.74
CA THR A 397 -3.46 -28.28 2.80
C THR A 397 -3.17 -27.37 1.61
N GLY A 398 -3.28 -27.89 0.39
CA GLY A 398 -3.22 -27.11 -0.84
C GLY A 398 -4.54 -27.19 -1.61
N ILE A 399 -5.14 -26.05 -1.93
CA ILE A 399 -6.24 -25.95 -2.89
C ILE A 399 -5.78 -25.02 -3.99
N ILE A 400 -5.35 -25.60 -5.12
CA ILE A 400 -4.59 -24.89 -6.12
C ILE A 400 -5.30 -24.97 -7.46
N SER A 401 -5.55 -23.82 -8.08
CA SER A 401 -6.01 -23.72 -9.47
C SER A 401 -4.98 -23.00 -10.31
N GLY A 402 -4.62 -23.56 -11.47
CA GLY A 402 -3.62 -23.00 -12.38
C GLY A 402 -4.11 -22.96 -13.82
N SER A 403 -3.82 -21.87 -14.53
CA SER A 403 -4.02 -21.77 -15.98
C SER A 403 -2.86 -21.07 -16.68
N PHE A 404 -2.38 -21.59 -17.81
CA PHE A 404 -1.35 -20.97 -18.65
C PHE A 404 0.03 -20.75 -17.98
N GLY A 405 0.51 -21.67 -17.14
CA GLY A 405 1.85 -21.58 -16.53
C GLY A 405 2.30 -22.92 -15.95
N GLU A 406 3.37 -22.90 -15.16
CA GLU A 406 3.88 -24.09 -14.47
C GLU A 406 3.64 -24.04 -12.95
N LEU A 407 3.20 -25.16 -12.37
CA LEU A 407 3.14 -25.37 -10.93
C LEU A 407 4.14 -26.45 -10.52
N THR A 408 5.09 -26.10 -9.65
CA THR A 408 6.01 -27.06 -9.04
C THR A 408 5.79 -27.14 -7.54
N ILE A 409 5.59 -28.35 -7.02
CA ILE A 409 5.57 -28.65 -5.57
C ILE A 409 6.70 -29.65 -5.30
N ASN A 410 7.80 -29.16 -4.73
CA ASN A 410 9.03 -29.95 -4.56
C ASN A 410 8.95 -30.96 -3.42
N ASN A 411 8.11 -30.70 -2.42
CA ASN A 411 7.88 -31.61 -1.30
C ASN A 411 6.45 -31.46 -0.77
N THR A 412 5.83 -32.58 -0.43
CA THR A 412 4.58 -32.62 0.34
C THR A 412 4.90 -33.17 1.72
N GLY A 413 4.48 -32.48 2.77
CA GLY A 413 4.72 -32.87 4.16
C GLY A 413 4.18 -34.27 4.46
N ASN A 414 4.84 -35.02 5.33
CA ASN A 414 4.38 -36.38 5.66
C ASN A 414 3.02 -36.38 6.39
N ASP A 415 2.70 -35.31 7.10
CA ASP A 415 1.45 -35.14 7.85
C ASP A 415 0.40 -34.32 7.08
N PHE A 416 0.57 -34.19 5.75
CA PHE A 416 -0.38 -33.46 4.92
C PHE A 416 -1.78 -34.09 4.99
N LYS A 417 -2.80 -33.24 4.85
CA LYS A 417 -4.20 -33.63 4.93
C LYS A 417 -4.82 -33.69 3.54
N ARG A 418 -4.64 -32.65 2.73
CA ARG A 418 -5.35 -32.56 1.46
C ARG A 418 -4.61 -31.71 0.44
N LEU A 419 -4.46 -32.24 -0.77
CA LEU A 419 -3.95 -31.49 -1.91
C LEU A 419 -4.92 -31.65 -3.07
N ASP A 420 -5.67 -30.59 -3.35
CA ASP A 420 -6.55 -30.50 -4.52
C ASP A 420 -5.92 -29.56 -5.54
N ILE A 421 -5.70 -30.08 -6.75
CA ILE A 421 -5.11 -29.33 -7.86
C ILE A 421 -6.08 -29.36 -9.05
N SER A 422 -6.34 -28.20 -9.64
CA SER A 422 -7.15 -28.05 -10.86
C SER A 422 -6.38 -27.25 -11.90
N LEU A 423 -6.07 -27.85 -13.04
CA LEU A 423 -5.23 -27.25 -14.07
C LEU A 423 -5.95 -27.18 -15.42
N GLU A 424 -5.77 -26.06 -16.12
CA GLU A 424 -6.22 -25.88 -17.49
C GLU A 424 -5.14 -25.19 -18.34
N ASN A 425 -4.62 -25.88 -19.37
CA ASN A 425 -3.49 -25.40 -20.18
C ASN A 425 -2.26 -25.05 -19.32
N SER A 426 -1.94 -25.87 -18.32
CA SER A 426 -0.92 -25.58 -17.31
C SER A 426 -0.22 -26.86 -16.87
N ASP A 427 1.08 -26.79 -16.65
CA ASP A 427 1.90 -27.96 -16.33
C ASP A 427 2.10 -28.13 -14.82
N LEU A 428 2.31 -29.38 -14.39
CA LEU A 428 2.53 -29.72 -12.99
C LEU A 428 3.75 -30.62 -12.81
N VAL A 429 4.61 -30.23 -11.88
CA VAL A 429 5.63 -31.11 -11.29
C VAL A 429 5.32 -31.30 -9.81
N LEU A 430 4.95 -32.51 -9.41
CA LEU A 430 4.60 -32.84 -8.03
C LEU A 430 5.48 -33.97 -7.49
N LYS A 431 6.18 -33.74 -6.39
CA LYS A 431 6.83 -34.82 -5.64
C LYS A 431 5.89 -35.37 -4.58
N LEU A 432 5.64 -36.67 -4.62
CA LEU A 432 4.74 -37.35 -3.68
C LEU A 432 5.38 -37.48 -2.28
N PRO A 433 4.56 -37.42 -1.21
CA PRO A 433 5.03 -37.65 0.15
C PRO A 433 5.34 -39.13 0.38
N SER A 434 6.14 -39.41 1.41
CA SER A 434 6.44 -40.80 1.79
C SER A 434 5.35 -41.45 2.65
N SER A 435 4.41 -40.67 3.19
CA SER A 435 3.31 -41.12 4.04
C SER A 435 2.21 -41.84 3.27
N SER A 436 1.23 -42.43 3.97
CA SER A 436 0.11 -43.10 3.31
C SER A 436 -0.91 -42.08 2.82
N PHE A 437 -1.32 -42.16 1.56
CA PHE A 437 -2.35 -41.27 1.01
C PHE A 437 -3.22 -41.96 -0.04
N ASN A 438 -4.44 -41.44 -0.20
CA ASN A 438 -5.31 -41.74 -1.32
C ASN A 438 -5.02 -40.78 -2.49
N PHE A 439 -5.08 -41.29 -3.71
CA PHE A 439 -4.74 -40.54 -4.92
C PHE A 439 -5.86 -40.64 -5.94
N THR A 440 -6.30 -39.50 -6.47
CA THR A 440 -7.16 -39.45 -7.65
C THR A 440 -6.59 -38.49 -8.69
N TYR A 441 -6.62 -38.91 -9.94
CA TYR A 441 -6.31 -38.07 -11.09
C TYR A 441 -7.41 -38.20 -12.13
N ASN A 442 -7.89 -37.07 -12.63
CA ASN A 442 -8.86 -36.98 -13.71
C ASN A 442 -8.33 -36.03 -14.79
N GLY A 443 -7.78 -36.62 -15.83
CA GLY A 443 -7.22 -35.91 -16.98
C GLY A 443 -8.20 -35.89 -18.15
N SER A 444 -8.35 -34.75 -18.80
CA SER A 444 -9.01 -34.63 -20.10
C SER A 444 -8.04 -34.04 -21.12
N ARG A 445 -7.71 -34.81 -22.16
CA ARG A 445 -6.71 -34.46 -23.18
C ARG A 445 -5.41 -33.97 -22.55
N SER A 446 -4.95 -34.70 -21.54
CA SER A 446 -3.81 -34.36 -20.70
C SER A 446 -2.92 -35.59 -20.56
N ASP A 447 -1.62 -35.38 -20.47
CA ASP A 447 -0.64 -36.45 -20.25
C ASP A 447 -0.26 -36.51 -18.77
N VAL A 448 -0.04 -37.72 -18.25
CA VAL A 448 0.43 -37.91 -16.87
C VAL A 448 1.49 -39.00 -16.78
N LYS A 449 2.54 -38.71 -16.02
CA LYS A 449 3.58 -39.67 -15.61
C LYS A 449 3.57 -39.77 -14.10
N TYR A 450 3.61 -40.99 -13.57
CA TYR A 450 3.63 -41.25 -12.14
C TYR A 450 4.53 -42.46 -11.81
N PRO A 451 5.08 -42.52 -10.60
CA PRO A 451 6.02 -43.58 -10.21
C PRO A 451 5.33 -44.93 -9.94
N GLU A 452 6.06 -46.04 -10.12
CA GLU A 452 5.54 -47.41 -9.93
C GLU A 452 5.11 -47.73 -8.49
N ASN A 453 5.61 -46.98 -7.52
CA ASN A 453 5.25 -47.13 -6.10
C ASN A 453 3.83 -46.64 -5.78
N LEU A 454 3.14 -46.01 -6.74
CA LEU A 454 1.72 -45.66 -6.66
C LEU A 454 0.88 -46.84 -7.13
N LYS A 455 0.09 -47.43 -6.22
CA LYS A 455 -0.84 -48.51 -6.57
C LYS A 455 -2.05 -47.92 -7.25
N ALA A 456 -2.05 -47.91 -8.58
CA ALA A 456 -3.05 -47.24 -9.41
C ALA A 456 -3.95 -48.22 -10.17
N ASN A 457 -5.26 -47.93 -10.21
CA ASN A 457 -6.20 -48.49 -11.18
C ASN A 457 -6.49 -47.40 -12.23
N VAL A 458 -6.27 -47.72 -13.50
CA VAL A 458 -6.38 -46.78 -14.62
C VAL A 458 -7.57 -47.15 -15.49
N MET A 459 -8.43 -46.17 -15.73
CA MET A 459 -9.49 -46.24 -16.74
C MET A 459 -9.21 -45.18 -17.79
N ASP A 460 -9.11 -45.60 -19.05
CA ASP A 460 -8.87 -44.73 -20.18
C ASP A 460 -10.06 -44.79 -21.14
N SER A 461 -10.55 -43.62 -21.58
CA SER A 461 -11.66 -43.53 -22.51
C SER A 461 -11.61 -42.24 -23.31
N TYR A 462 -11.48 -42.34 -24.64
CA TYR A 462 -11.61 -41.23 -25.60
C TYR A 462 -10.80 -39.97 -25.24
N GLY A 463 -9.55 -40.15 -24.79
CA GLY A 463 -8.65 -39.05 -24.42
C GLY A 463 -8.92 -38.47 -23.03
N ASN A 464 -9.75 -39.14 -22.22
CA ASN A 464 -9.85 -38.90 -20.78
C ASN A 464 -9.22 -40.06 -20.03
N GLN A 465 -8.49 -39.75 -18.96
CA GLN A 465 -7.86 -40.74 -18.11
C GLN A 465 -8.24 -40.51 -16.66
N LEU A 466 -8.79 -41.54 -16.03
CA LEU A 466 -9.14 -41.57 -14.62
C LEU A 466 -8.23 -42.56 -13.90
N ILE A 467 -7.46 -42.08 -12.94
CA ILE A 467 -6.60 -42.89 -12.08
C ILE A 467 -7.14 -42.82 -10.67
N ASN A 468 -7.42 -43.98 -10.08
CA ASN A 468 -7.72 -44.11 -8.66
C ASN A 468 -6.67 -45.00 -8.03
N GLY A 469 -5.89 -44.44 -7.11
CA GLY A 469 -4.79 -45.12 -6.49
C GLY A 469 -4.57 -44.75 -5.04
N TYR A 470 -3.48 -45.27 -4.50
CA TYR A 470 -3.02 -44.97 -3.16
C TYR A 470 -1.54 -45.30 -3.01
N HIS A 471 -0.90 -44.71 -2.01
CA HIS A 471 0.44 -45.08 -1.57
C HIS A 471 0.37 -45.71 -0.17
N LYS A 472 1.08 -46.83 0.03
CA LYS A 472 1.11 -47.66 1.26
C LYS A 472 -0.24 -48.24 1.72
N SER A 473 -1.19 -47.41 2.14
CA SER A 473 -2.51 -47.81 2.68
C SER A 473 -3.64 -46.89 2.18
N ARG A 474 -4.84 -47.45 1.99
CA ARG A 474 -6.07 -46.68 1.72
C ARG A 474 -6.75 -46.13 2.99
N ASN A 475 -6.43 -46.71 4.15
CA ASN A 475 -6.98 -46.30 5.43
C ASN A 475 -6.17 -45.11 5.98
N THR A 476 -6.38 -43.95 5.37
CA THR A 476 -5.71 -42.68 5.66
C THR A 476 -6.64 -41.55 5.27
N ASP A 477 -6.62 -40.46 6.05
CA ASP A 477 -7.39 -39.25 5.77
C ASP A 477 -6.67 -38.35 4.74
N SER A 478 -5.37 -38.60 4.48
CA SER A 478 -4.57 -37.83 3.53
C SER A 478 -4.97 -38.14 2.09
N SER A 479 -5.28 -37.10 1.30
CA SER A 479 -5.69 -37.26 -0.10
C SER A 479 -5.04 -36.26 -1.06
N ILE A 480 -4.64 -36.74 -2.24
CA ILE A 480 -4.20 -35.93 -3.37
C ILE A 480 -5.20 -36.12 -4.51
N ASN A 481 -5.81 -35.03 -4.98
CA ASN A 481 -6.78 -35.02 -6.07
C ASN A 481 -6.31 -34.06 -7.15
N ILE A 482 -6.15 -34.53 -8.38
CA ILE A 482 -5.66 -33.73 -9.50
C ILE A 482 -6.69 -33.79 -10.63
N ASN A 483 -7.22 -32.63 -11.01
CA ASN A 483 -8.02 -32.45 -12.22
C ASN A 483 -7.17 -31.69 -13.24
N ALA A 484 -6.96 -32.26 -14.42
CA ALA A 484 -6.10 -31.68 -15.45
C ALA A 484 -6.83 -31.63 -16.79
N ARG A 485 -6.72 -30.50 -17.49
CA ARG A 485 -7.30 -30.31 -18.82
C ARG A 485 -6.31 -29.62 -19.75
N PHE A 486 -5.96 -30.27 -20.86
CA PHE A 486 -4.93 -29.79 -21.79
C PHE A 486 -3.59 -29.50 -21.09
N SER A 487 -3.16 -30.39 -20.20
CA SER A 487 -2.05 -30.17 -19.27
C SER A 487 -1.07 -31.33 -19.25
N ASP A 488 0.21 -31.05 -18.99
CA ASP A 488 1.21 -32.09 -18.74
C ASP A 488 1.48 -32.23 -17.24
N VAL A 489 1.33 -33.45 -16.72
CA VAL A 489 1.48 -33.74 -15.29
C VAL A 489 2.62 -34.73 -15.04
N LEU A 490 3.66 -34.29 -14.34
CA LEU A 490 4.78 -35.11 -13.91
C LEU A 490 4.77 -35.30 -12.39
N ILE A 491 4.45 -36.52 -11.98
CA ILE A 491 4.47 -36.94 -10.58
C ILE A 491 5.75 -37.74 -10.34
N LYS A 492 6.48 -37.38 -9.28
CA LYS A 492 7.80 -37.94 -8.92
C LYS A 492 7.77 -38.65 -7.57
#